data_AF-A0A4D9DIQ7-F1
#
_entry.id   AF-A0A4D9DIQ7-F1
#
_cell.length_a   1.000
_cell.length_b   1.000
_cell.length_c   1.000
_cell.angle_alpha   90.00
_cell.angle_beta   90.00
_cell.angle_gamma   90.00
#
_symmetry.space_group_name_H-M   'P 1'
#
loop_
_entity.id
_entity.type
_entity.pdbx_description
1 polymer ?
#
loop_
_entity_poly.entity_id
_entity_poly.type
_entity_poly.pdbx_seq_one_letter_code
_entity_poly.pdbx_strand_id
1 'polypeptide(L)'
;MLVPPQPRVGQAVTLAVQGMQGPAQLCAWYRGLTTARAQRILIFVPPWELHRGPAFSGRETPANDCSLRITGVTPQDSGDYTLVFQAGGRYDEAFGRLQVSG
;
A
#
# COMPACT_ATOMS: atom_id res chain seq x y z
N MET A 1 6.29 6.13 -8.46
CA MET A 1 7.22 6.14 -7.30
C MET A 1 6.42 6.44 -6.05
N LEU A 2 6.55 5.63 -4.99
CA LEU A 2 5.97 5.98 -3.68
C LEU A 2 6.88 7.02 -2.98
N VAL A 3 6.29 7.99 -2.29
CA VAL A 3 7.04 8.96 -1.45
C VAL A 3 6.75 8.65 0.01
N PRO A 4 7.62 7.92 0.73
CA PRO A 4 7.37 7.59 2.12
C PRO A 4 7.88 8.72 3.03
N PRO A 5 7.04 9.27 3.92
CA PRO A 5 7.51 9.92 5.14
C PRO A 5 8.39 8.96 5.95
N GLN A 6 9.27 9.48 6.80
CA GLN A 6 9.96 8.70 7.83
C GLN A 6 9.17 8.84 9.16
N PRO A 7 8.12 8.04 9.38
CA PRO A 7 7.35 8.12 10.62
C PRO A 7 8.18 7.62 11.80
N ARG A 8 7.90 8.17 12.98
CA ARG A 8 8.32 7.56 14.25
C ARG A 8 7.38 6.43 14.64
N VAL A 9 7.86 5.50 15.46
CA VAL A 9 7.03 4.43 16.05
C VAL A 9 5.74 5.01 16.65
N GLY A 10 4.62 4.35 16.39
CA GLY A 10 3.28 4.76 16.85
C GLY A 10 2.58 5.80 15.98
N GLN A 11 3.27 6.47 15.06
CA GLN A 11 2.65 7.42 14.13
C GLN A 11 1.91 6.70 12.99
N ALA A 12 1.19 7.48 12.18
CA ALA A 12 0.62 7.00 10.94
C ALA A 12 1.46 7.47 9.74
N VAL A 13 1.45 6.67 8.68
CA VAL A 13 2.10 6.98 7.41
C VAL A 13 1.13 6.69 6.26
N THR A 14 1.25 7.44 5.17
CA THR A 14 0.51 7.17 3.94
C THR A 14 1.50 6.91 2.81
N LEU A 15 1.42 5.73 2.20
CA LEU A 15 2.14 5.39 0.97
C LEU A 15 1.33 5.91 -0.21
N ALA A 16 1.68 7.11 -0.69
CA ALA A 16 0.99 7.78 -1.79
C ALA A 16 1.48 7.30 -3.16
N VAL A 17 0.54 7.16 -4.11
CA VAL A 17 0.82 6.77 -5.50
C VAL A 17 0.96 8.03 -6.35
N GLN A 18 2.10 8.17 -7.03
CA GLN A 18 2.36 9.31 -7.92
C GLN A 18 2.17 8.93 -9.39
N GLY A 19 1.58 9.83 -10.17
CA GLY A 19 1.49 9.70 -11.63
C GLY A 19 0.33 8.85 -12.16
N MET A 20 -0.57 8.37 -11.29
CA MET A 20 -1.75 7.62 -11.71
C MET A 20 -2.64 8.45 -12.65
N GLN A 21 -3.00 7.88 -13.80
CA GLN A 21 -3.85 8.52 -14.80
C GLN A 21 -5.24 7.89 -14.79
N GLY A 22 -6.23 8.65 -14.35
CA GLY A 22 -7.63 8.22 -14.26
C GLY A 22 -7.99 7.51 -12.95
N PRO A 23 -9.27 7.14 -12.78
CA PRO A 23 -9.75 6.50 -11.56
C PRO A 23 -9.18 5.09 -11.41
N ALA A 24 -8.83 4.72 -10.17
CA ALA A 24 -8.43 3.36 -9.85
C ALA A 24 -9.61 2.40 -9.94
N GLN A 25 -9.35 1.24 -10.50
CA GLN A 25 -10.30 0.14 -10.68
C GLN A 25 -9.88 -1.08 -9.82
N LEU A 26 -8.60 -1.20 -9.51
CA LEU A 26 -8.02 -2.26 -8.69
C LEU A 26 -6.75 -1.74 -8.00
N CYS A 27 -6.59 -2.02 -6.72
CA CYS A 27 -5.39 -1.73 -5.94
C CYS A 27 -4.99 -2.97 -5.13
N ALA A 28 -3.86 -3.59 -5.43
CA ALA A 28 -3.34 -4.74 -4.70
C ALA A 28 -2.00 -4.39 -4.04
N TRP A 29 -1.98 -4.38 -2.71
CA TRP A 29 -0.81 -4.05 -1.92
C TRP A 29 -0.12 -5.30 -1.36
N TYR A 30 1.20 -5.29 -1.42
CA TYR A 30 2.07 -6.38 -0.97
C TYR A 30 3.21 -5.82 -0.12
N ARG A 31 3.67 -6.64 0.83
CA ARG A 31 4.86 -6.39 1.63
C ARG A 31 6.07 -7.07 0.98
N GLY A 32 7.12 -6.31 0.69
CA GLY A 32 8.27 -6.73 -0.10
C GLY A 32 8.12 -6.41 -1.58
N LEU A 33 9.08 -6.87 -2.38
CA LEU A 33 9.17 -6.62 -3.83
C LEU A 33 8.45 -7.67 -4.69
N THR A 34 7.80 -8.68 -4.10
CA THR A 34 7.12 -9.74 -4.85
C THR A 34 5.61 -9.70 -4.65
N THR A 35 4.86 -10.23 -5.60
CA THR A 35 3.39 -10.32 -5.56
C THR A 35 2.90 -11.67 -4.99
N ALA A 36 3.72 -12.33 -4.17
CA ALA A 36 3.38 -13.60 -3.55
C ALA A 36 2.13 -13.49 -2.65
N ARG A 37 1.26 -14.51 -2.68
CA ARG A 37 0.00 -14.51 -1.90
C ARG A 37 0.22 -14.29 -0.40
N ALA A 38 1.28 -14.86 0.17
CA ALA A 38 1.62 -14.71 1.58
C ALA A 38 2.02 -13.27 1.97
N GLN A 39 2.50 -12.48 1.00
CA GLN A 39 2.92 -11.09 1.19
C GLN A 39 1.80 -10.08 0.94
N ARG A 40 0.65 -10.53 0.42
CA ARG A 40 -0.47 -9.65 0.10
C ARG A 40 -1.08 -9.06 1.37
N ILE A 41 -1.08 -7.74 1.44
CA ILE A 41 -1.71 -6.96 2.50
C ILE A 41 -3.21 -6.89 2.21
N LEU A 42 -3.59 -6.42 1.02
CA LEU A 42 -5.00 -6.29 0.64
C LEU A 42 -5.18 -6.23 -0.87
N ILE A 43 -6.41 -6.48 -1.31
CA ILE A 43 -6.93 -6.08 -2.62
C ILE A 43 -8.12 -5.15 -2.35
N PHE A 44 -8.12 -3.99 -2.98
CA PHE A 44 -9.20 -3.02 -2.91
C PHE A 44 -9.71 -2.72 -4.31
N VAL A 45 -11.01 -2.85 -4.51
CA VAL A 45 -11.75 -2.40 -5.69
C VAL A 45 -12.55 -1.19 -5.24
N PRO A 46 -12.06 0.04 -5.52
CA PRO A 46 -12.69 1.24 -4.99
C PRO A 46 -14.13 1.43 -5.45
N PRO A 47 -15.00 2.03 -4.62
CA PRO A 47 -14.73 2.46 -3.24
C PRO A 47 -15.20 1.46 -2.17
N TRP A 48 -15.72 0.28 -2.53
CA TRP A 48 -16.52 -0.53 -1.59
C TRP A 48 -15.89 -1.86 -1.20
N GLU A 49 -15.10 -2.47 -2.07
CA GLU A 49 -14.78 -3.88 -1.95
C GLU A 49 -13.33 -4.07 -1.48
N LEU A 50 -13.17 -4.51 -0.23
CA LEU A 50 -11.89 -4.74 0.42
C LEU A 50 -11.72 -6.21 0.78
N HIS A 51 -10.72 -6.84 0.18
CA HIS A 51 -10.27 -8.19 0.50
C HIS A 51 -8.96 -8.13 1.28
N ARG A 52 -9.01 -8.52 2.56
CA ARG A 52 -7.83 -8.60 3.42
C ARG A 52 -6.97 -9.80 3.02
N GLY A 53 -5.68 -9.58 2.88
CA GLY A 53 -4.70 -10.64 2.60
C GLY A 53 -4.04 -11.18 3.87
N PRO A 54 -3.17 -12.20 3.74
CA PRO A 54 -2.47 -12.79 4.87
C PRO A 54 -1.56 -11.82 5.64
N ALA A 55 -1.04 -10.79 4.97
CA ALA A 55 -0.17 -9.78 5.59
C ALA A 55 -0.94 -8.57 6.16
N PHE A 56 -2.27 -8.60 6.14
CA PHE A 56 -3.09 -7.54 6.74
C PHE A 56 -2.99 -7.58 8.26
N SER A 57 -2.56 -6.47 8.89
CA SER A 57 -2.42 -6.39 10.34
C SER A 57 -3.60 -5.72 11.04
N GLY A 58 -4.59 -5.23 10.29
CA GLY A 58 -5.69 -4.43 10.86
C GLY A 58 -5.37 -2.95 10.99
N ARG A 59 -4.16 -2.55 10.60
CA ARG A 59 -3.67 -1.16 10.67
C ARG A 59 -3.67 -0.46 9.32
N GLU A 60 -3.96 -1.19 8.25
CA GLU A 60 -3.92 -0.72 6.87
C GLU A 60 -5.31 -0.29 6.40
N THR A 61 -5.40 0.90 5.82
CA THR A 61 -6.64 1.46 5.25
C THR A 61 -6.33 1.97 3.83
N PRO A 62 -6.95 1.39 2.78
CA PRO A 62 -6.78 1.88 1.42
C PRO A 62 -7.63 3.13 1.17
N ALA A 63 -7.24 3.93 0.20
CA ALA A 63 -8.04 5.01 -0.35
C ALA A 63 -8.31 4.82 -1.84
N ASN A 64 -9.23 5.61 -2.40
CA ASN A 64 -9.69 5.49 -3.79
C ASN A 64 -8.62 5.79 -4.84
N ASP A 65 -7.52 6.45 -4.46
CA ASP A 65 -6.34 6.71 -5.28
C ASP A 65 -5.27 5.60 -5.16
N CYS A 66 -5.65 4.45 -4.61
CA CYS A 66 -4.78 3.35 -4.19
C CYS A 66 -3.73 3.68 -3.13
N SER A 67 -3.73 4.87 -2.52
CA SER A 67 -2.85 5.14 -1.40
C SER A 67 -3.17 4.22 -0.22
N LEU A 68 -2.13 3.83 0.53
CA LEU A 68 -2.26 2.98 1.70
C LEU A 68 -1.86 3.73 2.96
N ARG A 69 -2.83 3.95 3.85
CA ARG A 69 -2.55 4.47 5.18
C ARG A 69 -2.26 3.31 6.14
N ILE A 70 -1.17 3.40 6.89
CA ILE A 70 -0.82 2.47 7.97
C ILE A 70 -0.76 3.27 9.27
N THR A 71 -1.57 2.91 10.26
CA THR A 71 -1.60 3.59 11.57
C THR A 71 -0.83 2.81 12.64
N GLY A 72 -0.19 3.51 13.59
CA GLY A 72 0.51 2.84 14.67
C GLY A 72 1.69 2.01 14.16
N VAL A 73 2.52 2.62 13.31
CA VAL A 73 3.65 1.92 12.68
C VAL A 73 4.64 1.40 13.73
N THR A 74 5.23 0.25 13.46
CA THR A 74 6.26 -0.36 14.29
C THR A 74 7.54 -0.55 13.49
N PRO A 75 8.70 -0.83 14.13
CA PRO A 75 9.94 -1.08 13.40
C PRO A 75 9.81 -2.20 12.34
N GLN A 76 8.96 -3.19 12.59
CA GLN A 76 8.69 -4.29 11.66
C GLN A 76 8.06 -3.83 10.34
N ASP A 77 7.37 -2.68 10.31
CA ASP A 77 6.76 -2.10 9.11
C ASP A 77 7.77 -1.50 8.13
N SER A 78 9.02 -1.32 8.57
CA SER A 78 10.10 -0.96 7.66
C SER A 78 10.33 -2.06 6.63
N GLY A 79 10.58 -1.65 5.39
CA GLY A 79 10.83 -2.57 4.29
C GLY A 79 10.25 -2.07 2.98
N ASP A 80 10.43 -2.89 1.95
CA ASP A 80 9.88 -2.62 0.63
C ASP A 80 8.39 -2.94 0.57
N TYR A 81 7.68 -2.26 -0.32
CA TYR A 81 6.27 -2.45 -0.61
C TYR A 81 6.06 -2.36 -2.12
N THR A 82 5.15 -3.19 -2.61
CA THR A 82 4.71 -3.20 -4.00
C THR A 82 3.20 -2.94 -4.05
N LEU A 83 2.80 -2.04 -4.93
CA LEU A 83 1.43 -1.85 -5.37
C LEU A 83 1.31 -2.32 -6.81
N VAL A 84 0.36 -3.22 -7.09
CA VAL A 84 -0.13 -3.50 -8.44
C VAL A 84 -1.49 -2.84 -8.56
N PHE A 85 -1.72 -2.03 -9.60
CA PHE A 85 -2.98 -1.33 -9.76
C PHE A 85 -3.46 -1.30 -11.20
N GLN A 86 -4.78 -1.17 -11.35
CA GLN A 86 -5.40 -0.86 -12.64
C GLN A 86 -6.03 0.54 -12.55
N ALA A 87 -5.64 1.44 -13.45
CA ALA A 87 -6.22 2.78 -13.58
C ALA A 87 -6.30 3.19 -15.05
N GLY A 88 -7.41 3.84 -15.45
CA GLY A 88 -7.60 4.28 -16.83
C GLY A 88 -7.49 3.15 -17.86
N GLY A 89 -7.86 1.91 -17.49
CA GLY A 89 -7.75 0.73 -18.35
C GLY A 89 -6.33 0.15 -18.51
N ARG A 90 -5.33 0.64 -17.75
CA ARG A 90 -3.95 0.14 -17.77
C ARG A 90 -3.60 -0.53 -16.45
N TYR A 91 -2.84 -1.62 -16.55
CA TYR A 91 -2.17 -2.24 -15.41
C TYR A 91 -0.78 -1.65 -15.25
N ASP A 92 -0.40 -1.35 -14.01
CA ASP A 92 0.91 -0.79 -13.68
C ASP A 92 1.34 -1.20 -12.26
N GLU A 93 2.62 -1.01 -11.96
CA GLU A 93 3.23 -1.33 -10.67
C GLU A 93 3.95 -0.12 -10.08
N ALA A 94 3.84 0.04 -8.76
CA ALA A 94 4.56 1.05 -8.01
C ALA A 94 5.32 0.42 -6.85
N PHE A 95 6.58 0.83 -6.69
CA PHE A 95 7.48 0.37 -5.64
C PHE A 95 7.81 1.51 -4.68
N GLY A 96 8.10 1.13 -3.44
CA GLY A 96 8.70 2.04 -2.47
C GLY A 96 9.10 1.35 -1.18
N ARG A 97 9.77 2.10 -0.32
CA ARG A 97 10.35 1.60 0.91
C ARG A 97 9.93 2.44 2.10
N LEU A 98 9.26 1.84 3.07
CA LEU A 98 9.00 2.48 4.36
C LEU A 98 10.22 2.32 5.27
N GLN A 99 10.58 3.39 5.98
CA GLN A 99 11.58 3.35 7.05
C GLN A 99 10.96 4.00 8.29
N VAL A 100 10.78 3.21 9.35
CA VAL A 100 10.23 3.67 10.63
C VAL A 100 11.39 3.92 11.60
N SER A 101 11.46 5.12 12.16
CA SER A 101 12.48 5.48 13.16
C SER A 101 11.96 5.34 14.59
N GLY A 102 12.87 5.08 15.53
CA GLY A 102 12.61 5.12 16.98
C GLY A 102 12.42 6.54 17.52
#